data_AF-A0A662N2M5-F1
#
_entry.id   AF-A0A662N2M5-F1
#
_cell.length_a   1.000
_cell.length_b   1.000
_cell.length_c   1.000
_cell.angle_alpha   90.00
_cell.angle_beta   90.00
_cell.angle_gamma   90.00
#
_symmetry.space_group_name_H-M   'P 1'
#
loop_
_entity.id
_entity.type
_entity.pdbx_description
1 polymer ?
#
loop_
_entity_poly.entity_id
_entity_poly.type
_entity_poly.pdbx_seq_one_letter_code
_entity_poly.pdbx_strand_id
1 'polypeptide(L)'
;MGEENSSEEIMMDPRAYIIEERLRGVRRIIAVAGGKGGVGKSLIASSLALILKDTGMRTGLFDLDFTSPSTHLILGVRDLVPKEEKGLIPPDFLGMKYMSLVYFTGDSPLPLRGEGISNVILELFAITRWGELDFLILDIPPGIS
;
A
#
# COMPACT_ATOMS: atom_id res chain seq x y z
N MET A 1 11.83 -36.29 35.57
CA MET A 1 12.09 -36.52 34.14
C MET A 1 10.76 -36.32 33.44
N GLY A 2 10.59 -35.14 32.86
CA GLY A 2 9.32 -34.64 32.36
C GLY A 2 9.55 -33.18 31.99
N GLU A 3 10.41 -32.96 30.99
CA GLU A 3 10.52 -31.67 30.34
C GLU A 3 9.40 -31.62 29.30
N GLU A 4 8.44 -30.73 29.57
CA GLU A 4 7.39 -30.34 28.64
C GLU A 4 8.05 -29.72 27.41
N ASN A 5 8.06 -30.45 26.30
CA ASN A 5 8.13 -29.87 24.98
C ASN A 5 6.77 -29.20 24.70
N SER A 6 6.57 -27.99 25.22
CA SER A 6 5.57 -27.07 24.68
C SER A 6 6.22 -26.34 23.51
N SER A 7 6.09 -26.93 22.33
CA SER A 7 6.22 -26.21 21.07
C SER A 7 5.31 -24.98 21.16
N GLU A 8 5.90 -23.79 21.22
CA GLU A 8 5.20 -22.56 20.87
C GLU A 8 4.68 -22.77 19.45
N GLU A 9 3.38 -23.05 19.31
CA GLU A 9 2.68 -22.83 18.06
C GLU A 9 2.92 -21.37 17.69
N ILE A 10 3.80 -21.13 16.72
CA ILE A 10 3.95 -19.84 16.06
C ILE A 10 2.57 -19.56 15.44
N MET A 11 1.74 -18.82 16.17
CA MET A 11 0.43 -18.39 15.70
C MET A 11 0.67 -17.50 14.47
N MET A 12 0.44 -18.07 13.29
CA MET A 12 0.60 -17.36 12.03
C MET A 12 -0.34 -16.16 12.01
N ASP A 13 0.19 -14.97 11.79
CA ASP A 13 -0.62 -13.75 11.67
C ASP A 13 -1.65 -13.97 10.55
N PRO A 14 -2.96 -13.97 10.86
CA PRO A 14 -4.00 -14.28 9.87
C PRO A 14 -4.01 -13.28 8.71
N ARG A 15 -3.46 -12.08 8.91
CA ARG A 15 -3.34 -11.06 7.85
C ARG A 15 -2.44 -11.53 6.72
N ALA A 16 -1.38 -12.30 6.98
CA ALA A 16 -0.46 -12.76 5.95
C ALA A 16 -1.18 -13.57 4.86
N TYR A 17 -2.04 -14.51 5.27
CA TYR A 17 -2.88 -15.28 4.35
C TYR A 17 -3.89 -14.40 3.60
N ILE A 18 -4.53 -13.46 4.31
CA ILE A 18 -5.49 -12.54 3.68
C ILE A 18 -4.81 -11.66 2.62
N ILE A 19 -3.59 -11.16 2.90
CA ILE A 19 -2.81 -10.35 1.96
C ILE A 19 -2.50 -11.14 0.69
N GLU A 20 -2.12 -12.42 0.82
CA GLU A 20 -1.91 -13.30 -0.33
C GLU A 20 -3.19 -13.40 -1.19
N GLU A 21 -4.35 -13.59 -0.57
CA GLU A 21 -5.64 -13.59 -1.28
C GLU A 21 -5.96 -12.23 -1.93
N ARG A 22 -5.69 -11.10 -1.25
CA ARG A 22 -5.93 -9.75 -1.79
C ARG A 22 -5.06 -9.44 -3.01
N LEU A 23 -3.85 -9.99 -3.05
CA LEU A 23 -2.88 -9.76 -4.12
C LEU A 23 -2.90 -10.83 -5.21
N ARG A 24 -3.68 -11.91 -5.05
CA ARG A 24 -3.78 -13.01 -6.02
C ARG A 24 -4.09 -12.56 -7.46
N GLY A 25 -4.91 -11.52 -7.63
CA GLY A 25 -5.26 -10.94 -8.94
C GLY A 25 -4.24 -9.94 -9.49
N VAL A 26 -3.15 -9.66 -8.76
CA VAL A 26 -2.11 -8.70 -9.13
C VAL A 26 -0.94 -9.43 -9.78
N ARG A 27 -0.75 -9.24 -11.09
CA ARG A 27 0.27 -9.97 -11.86
C ARG A 27 1.71 -9.56 -11.52
N ARG A 28 1.95 -8.28 -11.27
CA ARG A 28 3.27 -7.72 -10.94
C ARG A 28 3.13 -6.63 -9.89
N ILE A 29 4.02 -6.66 -8.89
CA ILE A 29 4.16 -5.61 -7.89
C ILE A 29 5.53 -4.95 -8.11
N ILE A 30 5.56 -3.62 -8.19
CA ILE A 30 6.79 -2.84 -8.34
C ILE A 30 6.89 -1.90 -7.16
N ALA A 31 7.88 -2.12 -6.30
CA ALA A 31 8.15 -1.24 -5.17
C ALA A 31 9.17 -0.16 -5.56
N VAL A 32 8.81 1.10 -5.37
CA VAL A 32 9.69 2.25 -5.55
C VAL A 32 10.21 2.68 -4.19
N ALA A 33 11.46 2.30 -3.89
CA ALA A 33 12.10 2.55 -2.60
C ALA A 33 13.37 3.40 -2.76
N GLY A 34 13.81 4.01 -1.66
CA GLY A 34 15.04 4.81 -1.64
C GLY A 34 15.51 5.14 -0.23
N GLY A 35 16.82 5.17 -0.03
CA GLY A 35 17.43 5.31 1.29
C GLY A 35 17.35 6.71 1.92
N LYS A 36 16.87 7.72 1.18
CA LYS A 36 16.75 9.11 1.67
C LYS A 36 15.40 9.72 1.28
N GLY A 37 14.89 10.61 2.11
CA GLY A 37 13.79 11.50 1.76
C GLY A 37 14.18 12.47 0.65
N GLY A 38 13.21 12.90 -0.16
CA GLY A 38 13.43 13.95 -1.18
C GLY A 38 14.13 13.52 -2.48
N VAL A 39 14.41 12.23 -2.69
CA VAL A 39 15.05 11.73 -3.93
C VAL A 39 14.08 11.57 -5.11
N GLY A 40 12.81 11.94 -4.95
CA GLY A 40 11.79 11.86 -6.01
C GLY A 40 11.04 10.53 -6.13
N LYS A 41 11.05 9.67 -5.10
CA LYS A 41 10.36 8.35 -5.10
C LYS A 41 8.89 8.45 -5.51
N SER A 42 8.12 9.31 -4.82
CA SER A 42 6.69 9.51 -5.07
C SER A 42 6.40 10.05 -6.46
N LEU A 43 7.28 10.90 -6.99
CA LEU A 43 7.17 11.39 -8.37
C LEU A 43 7.41 10.27 -9.38
N ILE A 44 8.43 9.43 -9.15
CA ILE A 44 8.72 8.26 -9.99
C ILE A 44 7.56 7.25 -9.93
N ALA A 45 7.08 6.91 -8.74
CA ALA A 45 5.96 5.99 -8.55
C ALA A 45 4.68 6.48 -9.24
N SER A 46 4.32 7.76 -9.03
CA SER A 46 3.13 8.37 -9.65
C SER A 46 3.25 8.41 -11.18
N SER A 47 4.40 8.82 -11.70
CA SER A 47 4.64 8.90 -13.15
C SER A 47 4.64 7.52 -13.80
N LEU A 48 5.28 6.53 -13.17
CA LEU A 48 5.31 5.16 -13.65
C LEU A 48 3.89 4.56 -13.72
N ALA A 49 3.08 4.78 -12.68
CA ALA A 49 1.72 4.27 -12.64
C ALA A 49 0.84 4.91 -13.73
N LEU A 50 0.97 6.21 -13.96
CA LEU A 50 0.27 6.92 -15.05
C LEU A 50 0.70 6.39 -16.43
N ILE A 51 1.99 6.24 -16.68
CA ILE A 51 2.52 5.73 -17.96
C ILE A 51 2.00 4.33 -18.23
N LEU A 52 2.08 3.41 -17.26
CA LEU A 52 1.59 2.04 -17.41
C LEU A 52 0.08 2.03 -17.69
N LYS A 53 -0.70 2.83 -16.96
CA LYS A 53 -2.14 2.99 -17.22
C LYS A 53 -2.40 3.49 -18.63
N ASP A 54 -1.65 4.48 -19.11
CA ASP A 54 -1.84 5.06 -20.45
C ASP A 54 -1.47 4.09 -21.59
N THR A 55 -0.68 3.05 -21.31
CA THR A 55 -0.47 1.93 -22.24
C THR A 55 -1.61 0.92 -22.26
N GLY A 56 -2.70 1.15 -21.51
CA GLY A 56 -3.86 0.26 -21.41
C GLY A 56 -3.73 -0.84 -20.36
N MET A 57 -2.69 -0.82 -19.52
CA MET A 57 -2.49 -1.81 -18.46
C MET A 57 -3.36 -1.49 -17.24
N ARG A 58 -4.01 -2.51 -16.66
CA ARG A 58 -4.75 -2.33 -15.40
C ARG A 58 -3.76 -2.04 -14.29
N THR A 59 -3.73 -0.79 -13.83
CA THR A 59 -2.69 -0.31 -12.93
C THR A 59 -3.27 0.17 -11.61
N GLY A 60 -2.61 -0.19 -10.52
CA GLY A 60 -2.84 0.35 -9.19
C GLY A 60 -1.63 1.15 -8.72
N LEU A 61 -1.88 2.23 -7.97
CA LEU A 61 -0.87 2.96 -7.19
C LEU A 61 -1.27 2.91 -5.72
N PHE A 62 -0.32 2.53 -4.88
CA PHE A 62 -0.47 2.49 -3.44
C PHE A 62 0.59 3.35 -2.76
N ASP A 63 0.16 4.45 -2.15
CA ASP A 63 1.00 5.32 -1.34
C ASP A 63 1.09 4.77 0.09
N LEU A 64 2.28 4.26 0.44
CA LEU A 64 2.61 3.74 1.76
C LEU A 64 3.48 4.70 2.56
N ASP A 65 3.81 5.89 2.03
CA ASP A 65 4.62 6.88 2.74
C ASP A 65 3.75 7.69 3.71
N PHE A 66 3.47 7.11 4.88
CA PHE A 66 2.72 7.77 5.96
C PHE A 66 3.49 8.91 6.64
N THR A 67 4.80 9.05 6.39
CA THR A 67 5.60 10.12 7.01
C THR A 67 5.39 11.46 6.32
N SER A 68 5.16 11.42 5.01
CA SER A 68 4.97 12.59 4.17
C SER A 68 4.27 12.19 2.86
N PRO A 69 2.98 11.79 2.92
CA PRO A 69 2.26 11.35 1.74
C PRO A 69 2.22 12.49 0.72
N SER A 70 2.65 12.22 -0.52
CA SER A 70 2.79 13.27 -1.54
C SER A 70 2.23 12.88 -2.91
N THR A 71 1.89 11.61 -3.12
CA THR A 71 1.36 11.14 -4.41
C THR A 71 0.03 11.81 -4.76
N HIS A 72 -0.87 12.02 -3.78
CA HIS A 72 -2.13 12.75 -4.00
C HIS A 72 -1.90 14.20 -4.48
N LEU A 73 -0.89 14.89 -3.96
CA LEU A 73 -0.51 16.24 -4.40
C LEU A 73 0.05 16.22 -5.82
N ILE A 74 0.93 15.27 -6.11
CA ILE A 74 1.55 15.10 -7.44
C ILE A 74 0.49 14.80 -8.50
N LEU A 75 -0.47 13.95 -8.16
CA LEU A 75 -1.56 13.57 -9.05
C LEU A 75 -2.69 14.62 -9.11
N GLY A 76 -2.72 15.58 -8.19
CA GLY A 76 -3.83 16.54 -8.06
C GLY A 76 -5.15 15.89 -7.62
N VAL A 77 -5.08 14.77 -6.90
CA VAL A 77 -6.25 14.06 -6.36
C VAL A 77 -6.92 14.91 -5.29
N ARG A 78 -8.21 15.13 -5.42
CA ARG A 78 -9.05 15.84 -4.44
C ARG A 78 -10.35 15.06 -4.24
N ASP A 79 -10.86 15.06 -3.01
CA ASP A 79 -12.19 14.55 -2.66
C ASP A 79 -12.47 13.09 -3.07
N LEU A 80 -11.43 12.26 -3.19
CA LEU A 80 -11.58 10.82 -3.37
C LEU A 80 -11.60 10.10 -2.03
N VAL A 81 -12.50 9.13 -1.91
CA VAL A 81 -12.59 8.24 -0.74
C VAL A 81 -12.76 6.79 -1.20
N PRO A 82 -12.11 5.83 -0.53
CA PRO A 82 -12.34 4.41 -0.78
C PRO A 82 -13.74 4.00 -0.34
N LYS A 83 -14.31 3.01 -1.02
CA LYS A 83 -15.60 2.42 -0.63
C LYS A 83 -15.36 1.24 0.30
N GLU A 84 -16.08 1.19 1.41
CA GLU A 84 -16.07 0.07 2.34
C GLU A 84 -17.09 -0.99 1.88
N GLU A 85 -16.62 -2.12 1.37
CA GLU A 85 -17.45 -3.26 0.99
C GLU A 85 -16.65 -4.56 1.18
N LYS A 86 -16.78 -5.21 2.35
CA LYS A 86 -16.00 -6.41 2.72
C LYS A 86 -14.48 -6.19 2.60
N GLY A 87 -14.03 -4.97 2.93
CA GLY A 87 -12.72 -4.42 2.66
C GLY A 87 -12.81 -3.13 1.84
N LEU A 88 -11.67 -2.45 1.70
CA LEU A 88 -11.56 -1.18 1.00
C LEU A 88 -11.41 -1.38 -0.50
N ILE A 89 -12.33 -0.82 -1.29
CA ILE A 89 -12.18 -0.73 -2.73
C ILE A 89 -11.48 0.60 -3.04
N PRO A 90 -10.26 0.58 -3.62
CA PRO A 90 -9.59 1.81 -4.03
C PRO A 90 -10.44 2.60 -5.01
N PRO A 91 -10.56 3.94 -4.85
CA PRO A 91 -11.21 4.78 -5.84
C PRO A 91 -10.48 4.69 -7.18
N ASP A 92 -11.26 4.86 -8.26
CA ASP A 92 -10.70 5.05 -9.59
C ASP A 92 -10.27 6.51 -9.73
N PHE A 93 -9.04 6.71 -10.20
CA PHE A 93 -8.48 7.99 -10.57
C PHE A 93 -7.89 7.90 -11.97
N LEU A 94 -8.53 8.56 -12.93
CA LEU A 94 -8.11 8.57 -14.34
C LEU A 94 -7.96 7.15 -14.96
N GLY A 95 -8.76 6.17 -14.53
CA GLY A 95 -8.67 4.77 -14.98
C GLY A 95 -7.59 3.95 -14.25
N MET A 96 -7.03 4.47 -13.17
CA MET A 96 -6.08 3.80 -12.28
C MET A 96 -6.71 3.61 -10.90
N LYS A 97 -6.49 2.46 -10.26
CA LYS A 97 -6.87 2.28 -8.85
C LYS A 97 -5.88 3.00 -7.96
N TYR A 98 -6.32 3.94 -7.13
CA TYR A 98 -5.42 4.74 -6.30
C TYR A 98 -5.78 4.63 -4.81
N MET A 99 -4.86 4.06 -4.02
CA MET A 99 -4.99 3.97 -2.56
C MET A 99 -3.90 4.80 -1.89
N SER A 100 -4.27 5.56 -0.85
CA SER A 100 -3.33 6.32 -0.03
C SER A 100 -3.85 6.45 1.39
N LEU A 101 -2.92 6.52 2.33
CA LEU A 101 -3.24 6.77 3.74
C LEU A 101 -3.87 8.15 3.99
N VAL A 102 -3.69 9.11 3.08
CA VAL A 102 -4.28 10.45 3.17
C VAL A 102 -5.81 10.39 3.32
N TYR A 103 -6.46 9.33 2.83
CA TYR A 103 -7.90 9.14 2.99
C TYR A 103 -8.35 8.96 4.43
N PHE A 104 -7.46 8.48 5.32
CA PHE A 104 -7.76 8.22 6.73
C PHE A 104 -7.23 9.31 7.65
N THR A 105 -6.17 9.99 7.23
CA THR A 105 -5.40 10.92 8.08
C THR A 105 -5.64 12.38 7.70
N GLY A 106 -6.13 12.63 6.48
CA GLY A 106 -5.96 13.94 5.84
C GLY A 106 -4.49 14.33 5.82
N ASP A 107 -4.23 15.63 5.98
CA ASP A 107 -2.87 16.20 6.04
C ASP A 107 -2.20 16.06 7.43
N SER A 108 -2.84 15.38 8.39
CA SER A 108 -2.27 15.22 9.73
C SER A 108 -1.29 14.05 9.78
N PRO A 109 -0.04 14.25 10.25
CA PRO A 109 0.92 13.15 10.39
C PRO A 109 0.46 12.16 11.46
N LEU A 110 0.45 10.88 11.13
CA LEU A 110 0.23 9.83 12.12
C LEU A 110 1.50 9.63 12.95
N PRO A 111 1.46 9.75 14.29
CA PRO A 111 2.62 9.57 15.16
C PRO A 111 2.94 8.08 15.35
N LEU A 112 3.12 7.33 14.25
CA LEU A 112 3.46 5.91 14.27
C LEU A 112 4.99 5.72 14.32
N ARG A 113 5.46 4.76 15.11
CA ARG A 113 6.88 4.39 15.20
C ARG A 113 7.04 2.87 15.30
N GLY A 114 8.16 2.36 14.80
CA GLY A 114 8.53 0.95 14.90
C GLY A 114 7.44 0.02 14.35
N GLU A 115 7.07 -1.00 15.13
CA GLU A 115 6.07 -2.01 14.76
C GLU A 115 4.70 -1.44 14.38
N GLY A 116 4.34 -0.25 14.88
CA GLY A 116 3.07 0.40 14.53
C GLY A 116 2.93 0.69 13.04
N ILE A 117 4.04 1.02 12.38
CA ILE A 117 4.09 1.28 10.94
C ILE A 117 3.85 -0.02 10.16
N SER A 118 4.59 -1.07 10.51
CA SER A 118 4.47 -2.38 9.86
C SER A 118 3.05 -2.93 10.02
N ASN A 119 2.44 -2.78 11.20
CA ASN A 119 1.08 -3.20 11.44
C ASN A 119 0.04 -2.46 10.59
N VAL A 120 0.18 -1.15 10.41
CA VAL A 120 -0.72 -0.38 9.54
C VAL A 120 -0.55 -0.79 8.08
N ILE A 121 0.69 -0.97 7.61
CA ILE A 121 0.94 -1.44 6.25
C ILE A 121 0.30 -2.82 6.01
N LEU A 122 0.52 -3.78 6.92
CA LEU A 122 -0.09 -5.11 6.86
C LEU A 122 -1.61 -5.03 6.84
N GLU A 123 -2.20 -4.20 7.71
CA GLU A 123 -3.65 -4.01 7.77
C GLU A 123 -4.19 -3.49 6.45
N LEU A 124 -3.59 -2.43 5.89
CA LEU A 124 -4.05 -1.86 4.63
C LEU A 124 -3.95 -2.85 3.47
N PHE A 125 -2.88 -3.66 3.41
CA PHE A 125 -2.78 -4.73 2.41
C PHE A 125 -3.87 -5.80 2.60
N ALA A 126 -4.21 -6.15 3.85
CA ALA A 126 -5.21 -7.16 4.15
C ALA A 126 -6.64 -6.69 3.81
N ILE A 127 -6.94 -5.40 4.05
CA ILE A 127 -8.29 -4.86 3.81
C ILE A 127 -8.48 -4.33 2.39
N THR A 128 -7.41 -3.97 1.66
CA THR A 128 -7.55 -3.38 0.32
C THR A 128 -7.84 -4.43 -0.75
N ARG A 129 -8.92 -4.21 -1.51
CA ARG A 129 -9.43 -5.07 -2.58
C ARG A 129 -9.01 -4.51 -3.95
N TRP A 130 -7.84 -4.94 -4.43
CA TRP A 130 -7.31 -4.52 -5.73
C TRP A 130 -8.09 -5.09 -6.92
N GLY A 131 -8.58 -6.33 -6.80
CA GLY A 131 -9.14 -7.06 -7.93
C GLY A 131 -8.04 -7.45 -8.91
N GLU A 132 -8.33 -7.39 -10.21
CA GLU A 132 -7.38 -7.77 -11.26
C GLU A 132 -6.51 -6.59 -11.70
N LEU A 133 -5.20 -6.71 -11.54
CA LEU A 133 -4.21 -5.72 -11.98
C LEU A 133 -3.09 -6.38 -12.77
N ASP A 134 -2.62 -5.70 -13.81
CA ASP A 134 -1.37 -6.05 -14.49
C ASP A 134 -0.17 -5.53 -13.68
N PHE A 135 -0.29 -4.34 -13.08
CA PHE A 135 0.74 -3.75 -12.23
C PHE A 135 0.15 -3.10 -10.98
N LEU A 136 0.78 -3.33 -9.82
CA LEU A 136 0.60 -2.56 -8.60
C LEU A 136 1.92 -1.86 -8.25
N ILE A 137 1.91 -0.53 -8.28
CA ILE A 137 3.06 0.31 -7.93
C ILE A 137 2.95 0.71 -6.45
N LEU A 138 4.02 0.50 -5.69
CA LEU A 138 4.09 0.89 -4.28
C LEU A 138 5.06 2.07 -4.12
N ASP A 139 4.60 3.18 -3.55
CA ASP A 139 5.47 4.26 -3.07
C ASP A 139 5.86 3.97 -1.62
N ILE A 140 7.13 3.59 -1.42
CA ILE A 140 7.62 3.11 -0.13
C ILE A 140 8.20 4.28 0.69
N PRO A 141 7.93 4.36 2.01
CA PRO A 141 8.54 5.37 2.87
C PRO A 141 10.07 5.32 2.86
N PRO A 142 10.76 6.44 3.14
CA PRO A 142 12.21 6.44 3.26
C PRO A 142 12.68 5.65 4.49
N GLY A 143 13.90 5.10 4.43
CA GLY A 143 14.54 4.53 5.61
C GLY A 143 14.05 3.13 5.97
N ILE A 144 14.22 2.18 5.04
CA ILE A 144 14.06 0.73 5.26
C ILE A 144 15.20 0.10 6.13
N SER A 145 15.71 0.85 7.12
CA SER A 145 16.79 0.40 8.02
C SER A 145 16.27 -0.44 9.17
#